data_AF-A0A1H1AS71-F1
#
_entry.id   AF-A0A1H1AS71-F1
#
_cell.length_a   1.000
_cell.length_b   1.000
_cell.length_c   1.000
_cell.angle_alpha   90.00
_cell.angle_beta   90.00
_cell.angle_gamma   90.00
#
_symmetry.space_group_name_H-M   'P 1'
#
loop_
_entity.id
_entity.type
_entity.pdbx_description
1 polymer ?
#
loop_
_entity_poly.entity_id
_entity_poly.type
_entity_poly.pdbx_seq_one_letter_code
_entity_poly.pdbx_strand_id
1 'polypeptide(L)'
;MKVGQSTYEIIQQKLIEHNTTMANFNRLRATRVVDMTQAEYDMMVDIRNAIPHPTSQTVMQKIIPIEEADNYFGENAWGIRGYVTKREDVTNITNIEEAVKGLRLDYDGSKFVDADGNIITDGYVRIEFQTPDIDYINIPFGERNGIGLDPDPATGNGFIKSEEYLTPEYKVTNPDGIKMINGAKMYLNIDGDEIPIGEVINGKLIYLGE
;
A
#
# COMPACT_ATOMS: atom_id res chain seq x y z
N MET A 1 -6.07 -12.01 -19.86
CA MET A 1 -4.81 -11.96 -19.11
C MET A 1 -4.15 -13.33 -19.17
N LYS A 2 -2.84 -13.40 -19.41
CA LYS A 2 -2.09 -14.66 -19.30
C LYS A 2 -1.75 -14.88 -17.83
N VAL A 3 -1.86 -16.11 -17.34
CA VAL A 3 -1.45 -16.48 -15.97
C VAL A 3 0.05 -16.18 -15.82
N GLY A 4 0.44 -15.47 -14.75
CA GLY A 4 1.84 -15.20 -14.41
C GLY A 4 2.44 -13.90 -14.97
N GLN A 5 1.62 -12.98 -15.49
CA GLN A 5 2.07 -11.65 -15.91
C GLN A 5 2.23 -10.71 -14.72
N SER A 6 3.36 -10.03 -14.63
CA SER A 6 3.66 -9.05 -13.58
C SER A 6 2.82 -7.77 -13.72
N THR A 7 2.64 -7.03 -12.61
CA THR A 7 1.99 -5.71 -12.60
C THR A 7 2.60 -4.76 -13.63
N TYR A 8 3.95 -4.74 -13.74
CA TYR A 8 4.65 -3.91 -14.71
C TYR A 8 4.29 -4.25 -16.15
N GLU A 9 4.28 -5.54 -16.51
CA GLU A 9 3.93 -5.98 -17.87
C GLU A 9 2.48 -5.66 -18.23
N ILE A 10 1.55 -5.77 -17.27
CA ILE A 10 0.15 -5.39 -17.48
C ILE A 10 0.05 -3.91 -17.81
N ILE A 11 0.72 -3.06 -17.03
CA ILE A 11 0.72 -1.62 -17.26
C ILE A 11 1.32 -1.31 -18.62
N GLN A 12 2.48 -1.87 -18.98
CA GLN A 12 3.10 -1.66 -20.30
C GLN A 12 2.13 -1.97 -21.46
N GLN A 13 1.38 -3.07 -21.37
CA GLN A 13 0.36 -3.39 -22.39
C GLN A 13 -0.74 -2.34 -22.46
N LYS A 14 -1.27 -1.91 -21.31
CA LYS A 14 -2.29 -0.85 -21.27
C LYS A 14 -1.77 0.49 -21.78
N LEU A 15 -0.50 0.82 -21.54
CA LEU A 15 0.12 2.03 -22.09
C LEU A 15 0.17 1.98 -23.63
N ILE A 16 0.48 0.83 -24.21
CA ILE A 16 0.46 0.62 -25.68
C ILE A 16 -0.97 0.77 -26.22
N GLU A 17 -1.97 0.17 -25.55
CA GLU A 17 -3.39 0.28 -25.94
C GLU A 17 -3.89 1.72 -25.95
N HIS A 18 -3.47 2.53 -24.98
CA HIS A 18 -3.81 3.95 -24.88
C HIS A 18 -2.90 4.88 -25.70
N ASN A 19 -1.94 4.33 -26.46
CA ASN A 19 -0.95 5.09 -27.22
C ASN A 19 -0.27 6.19 -26.37
N THR A 20 0.12 5.83 -25.13
CA THR A 20 0.74 6.72 -24.15
C THR A 20 2.13 6.20 -23.75
N THR A 21 2.88 7.01 -23.01
CA THR A 21 4.24 6.67 -22.55
C THR A 21 4.28 6.42 -21.05
N MET A 22 5.30 5.69 -20.59
CA MET A 22 5.57 5.54 -19.16
C MET A 22 5.81 6.89 -18.47
N ALA A 23 6.43 7.85 -19.16
CA ALA A 23 6.63 9.20 -18.62
C ALA A 23 5.29 9.93 -18.40
N ASN A 24 4.36 9.86 -19.35
CA ASN A 24 3.03 10.46 -19.17
C ASN A 24 2.22 9.73 -18.09
N PHE A 25 2.31 8.40 -18.02
CA PHE A 25 1.70 7.62 -16.94
C PHE A 25 2.26 8.02 -15.57
N ASN A 26 3.58 8.16 -15.41
CA ASN A 26 4.19 8.59 -14.15
C ASN A 26 3.77 10.00 -13.75
N ARG A 27 3.68 10.93 -14.71
CA ARG A 27 3.10 12.27 -14.45
C ARG A 27 1.67 12.14 -13.92
N LEU A 28 0.85 11.29 -14.52
CA LEU A 28 -0.54 11.09 -14.10
C LEU A 28 -0.67 10.37 -12.75
N ARG A 29 0.20 9.40 -12.44
CA ARG A 29 0.29 8.82 -11.10
C ARG A 29 0.52 9.90 -10.04
N ALA A 30 1.33 10.91 -10.36
CA ALA A 30 1.61 12.06 -9.50
C ALA A 30 0.53 13.15 -9.51
N THR A 31 -0.46 13.07 -10.42
CA THR A 31 -1.52 14.06 -10.58
C THR A 31 -2.75 13.65 -9.77
N ARG A 32 -3.37 14.57 -9.04
CA ARG A 32 -4.64 14.32 -8.34
C ARG A 32 -5.77 14.24 -9.37
N VAL A 33 -6.74 13.36 -9.15
CA VAL A 33 -7.84 13.14 -10.12
C VAL A 33 -8.67 14.39 -10.43
N VAL A 34 -8.76 15.33 -9.48
CA VAL A 34 -9.43 16.63 -9.67
C VAL A 34 -8.75 17.50 -10.74
N ASP A 35 -7.46 17.30 -10.95
CA ASP A 35 -6.64 18.06 -11.92
C ASP A 35 -6.49 17.32 -13.26
N MET A 36 -7.02 16.11 -13.37
CA MET A 36 -7.02 15.34 -14.62
C MET A 36 -8.15 15.78 -15.54
N THR A 37 -7.91 15.73 -16.84
CA THR A 37 -9.00 15.68 -17.84
C THR A 37 -9.79 14.37 -17.69
N GLN A 38 -11.01 14.33 -18.25
CA GLN A 38 -11.82 13.10 -18.22
C GLN A 38 -11.10 11.92 -18.89
N ALA A 39 -10.47 12.16 -20.04
CA ALA A 39 -9.73 11.12 -20.77
C ALA A 39 -8.53 10.59 -19.99
N GLU A 40 -7.79 11.45 -19.28
CA GLU A 40 -6.68 11.03 -18.43
C GLU A 40 -7.17 10.19 -17.24
N TYR A 41 -8.27 10.60 -16.60
CA TYR A 41 -8.88 9.84 -15.51
C TYR A 41 -9.37 8.47 -15.99
N ASP A 42 -10.11 8.42 -17.10
CA ASP A 42 -10.63 7.17 -17.66
C ASP A 42 -9.50 6.21 -18.04
N MET A 43 -8.40 6.74 -18.61
CA MET A 43 -7.19 5.97 -18.90
C MET A 43 -6.57 5.40 -17.62
N MET A 44 -6.41 6.21 -16.57
CA MET A 44 -5.84 5.75 -15.30
C MET A 44 -6.70 4.68 -14.63
N VAL A 45 -8.03 4.86 -14.65
CA VAL A 45 -8.99 3.87 -14.13
C VAL A 45 -8.89 2.56 -14.92
N ASP A 46 -8.83 2.62 -16.24
CA ASP A 46 -8.71 1.43 -17.09
C ASP A 46 -7.35 0.70 -16.90
N ILE A 47 -6.24 1.43 -16.84
CA ILE A 47 -4.92 0.84 -16.51
C ILE A 47 -4.98 0.18 -15.12
N ARG A 48 -5.55 0.86 -14.13
CA ARG A 48 -5.59 0.37 -12.75
C ARG A 48 -6.48 -0.86 -12.58
N ASN A 49 -7.61 -0.92 -13.28
CA ASN A 49 -8.54 -2.04 -13.25
C ASN A 49 -8.03 -3.26 -14.03
N ALA A 50 -7.07 -3.08 -14.94
CA ALA A 50 -6.42 -4.20 -15.62
C ALA A 50 -5.51 -5.02 -14.68
N ILE A 51 -5.03 -4.41 -13.59
CA ILE A 51 -4.22 -5.10 -12.58
C ILE A 51 -5.14 -5.97 -11.72
N PRO A 52 -4.90 -7.30 -11.63
CA PRO A 52 -5.76 -8.20 -10.86
C PRO A 52 -5.94 -7.72 -9.43
N HIS A 53 -7.19 -7.70 -8.99
CA HIS A 53 -7.53 -7.42 -7.60
C HIS A 53 -6.92 -8.50 -6.68
N PRO A 54 -6.47 -8.16 -5.46
CA PRO A 54 -6.09 -9.14 -4.45
C PRO A 54 -7.18 -10.19 -4.26
N THR A 55 -6.75 -11.43 -4.03
CA THR A 55 -7.61 -12.55 -3.64
C THR A 55 -7.27 -12.94 -2.20
N SER A 56 -8.03 -13.88 -1.63
CA SER A 56 -7.72 -14.39 -0.29
C SER A 56 -6.36 -15.09 -0.19
N GLN A 57 -5.73 -15.42 -1.33
CA GLN A 57 -4.39 -16.00 -1.41
C GLN A 57 -3.30 -14.95 -1.68
N THR A 58 -3.67 -13.69 -1.95
CA THR A 58 -2.69 -12.63 -2.17
C THR A 58 -2.09 -12.20 -0.83
N VAL A 59 -0.77 -12.26 -0.71
CA VAL A 59 -0.06 -11.71 0.46
C VAL A 59 -0.06 -10.19 0.35
N MET A 60 -0.75 -9.55 1.29
CA MET A 60 -0.79 -8.11 1.48
C MET A 60 0.25 -7.70 2.52
N GLN A 61 0.61 -6.42 2.52
CA GLN A 61 1.41 -5.82 3.58
C GLN A 61 0.85 -4.48 4.07
N LYS A 62 1.18 -4.16 5.31
CA LYS A 62 1.08 -2.82 5.89
C LYS A 62 2.41 -2.44 6.55
N ILE A 63 2.90 -1.24 6.29
CA ILE A 63 4.01 -0.64 7.03
C ILE A 63 3.43 0.29 8.10
N ILE A 64 3.94 0.18 9.32
CA ILE A 64 3.57 1.01 10.49
C ILE A 64 4.81 1.51 11.22
N PRO A 65 4.72 2.63 11.96
CA PRO A 65 5.78 3.08 12.85
C PRO A 65 6.09 2.02 13.92
N ILE A 66 7.35 1.94 14.35
CA ILE A 66 7.81 0.93 15.32
C ILE A 66 7.03 1.07 16.63
N GLU A 67 6.81 2.29 17.09
CA GLU A 67 6.08 2.61 18.32
C GLU A 67 4.59 2.26 18.28
N GLU A 68 4.05 1.88 17.11
CA GLU A 68 2.67 1.41 16.99
C GLU A 68 2.53 -0.12 16.97
N ALA A 69 3.65 -0.86 16.97
CA ALA A 69 3.63 -2.31 16.84
C ALA A 69 2.81 -2.99 17.95
N ASP A 70 2.99 -2.56 19.19
CA ASP A 70 2.33 -3.14 20.37
C ASP A 70 0.80 -3.03 20.32
N ASN A 71 0.24 -2.08 19.55
CA ASN A 71 -1.21 -1.92 19.40
C ASN A 71 -1.87 -3.12 18.69
N TYR A 72 -1.10 -3.97 18.01
CA TYR A 72 -1.59 -5.15 17.31
C TYR A 72 -1.52 -6.44 18.15
N PHE A 73 -1.06 -6.35 19.40
CA PHE A 73 -0.97 -7.47 20.33
C PHE A 73 -2.04 -7.37 21.44
N GLY A 74 -2.31 -8.49 22.10
CA GLY A 74 -3.21 -8.56 23.25
C GLY A 74 -4.70 -8.64 22.90
N GLU A 75 -5.56 -8.50 23.92
CA GLU A 75 -7.01 -8.72 23.79
C GLU A 75 -7.74 -7.62 23.02
N ASN A 76 -7.20 -6.40 23.04
CA ASN A 76 -7.75 -5.23 22.35
C ASN A 76 -6.93 -4.85 21.11
N ALA A 77 -6.26 -5.85 20.50
CA ALA A 77 -5.43 -5.66 19.32
C ALA A 77 -6.20 -4.97 18.19
N TRP A 78 -5.52 -4.05 17.50
CA TRP A 78 -6.06 -3.38 16.33
C TRP A 78 -6.19 -4.34 15.15
N GLY A 79 -7.23 -4.13 14.34
CA GLY A 79 -7.31 -4.70 13.00
C GLY A 79 -6.46 -3.90 12.01
N ILE A 80 -6.12 -4.52 10.87
CA ILE A 80 -5.44 -3.83 9.77
C ILE A 80 -6.40 -2.81 9.15
N ARG A 81 -5.98 -1.55 9.09
CA ARG A 81 -6.78 -0.42 8.57
C ARG A 81 -5.99 0.44 7.61
N GLY A 82 -6.68 1.33 6.89
CA GLY A 82 -6.05 2.33 6.03
C GLY A 82 -5.38 1.72 4.81
N TYR A 83 -4.32 2.38 4.33
CA TYR A 83 -3.62 1.98 3.11
C TYR A 83 -2.75 0.73 3.31
N VAL A 84 -2.77 -0.14 2.30
CA VAL A 84 -2.07 -1.43 2.21
C VAL A 84 -1.62 -1.68 0.77
N THR A 85 -0.61 -2.53 0.59
CA THR A 85 -0.11 -2.91 -0.75
C THR A 85 -0.01 -4.43 -0.87
N LYS A 86 0.01 -4.96 -2.10
CA LYS A 86 0.41 -6.36 -2.29
C LYS A 86 1.89 -6.47 -2.02
N ARG A 87 2.31 -7.51 -1.29
CA ARG A 87 3.72 -7.74 -0.95
C ARG A 87 4.59 -7.93 -2.19
N GLU A 88 4.06 -8.55 -3.23
CA GLU A 88 4.75 -8.83 -4.51
C GLU A 88 5.11 -7.55 -5.28
N ASP A 89 4.31 -6.48 -5.15
CA ASP A 89 4.51 -5.23 -5.89
C ASP A 89 5.58 -4.33 -5.25
N VAL A 90 6.08 -4.69 -4.07
CA VAL A 90 6.94 -3.85 -3.21
C VAL A 90 8.10 -4.64 -2.58
N THR A 91 8.56 -5.69 -3.26
CA THR A 91 9.71 -6.50 -2.81
C THR A 91 11.03 -5.75 -2.79
N ASN A 92 11.10 -4.63 -3.51
CA ASN A 92 12.26 -3.75 -3.55
C ASN A 92 12.24 -2.66 -2.47
N ILE A 93 11.23 -2.63 -1.58
CA ILE A 93 11.23 -1.76 -0.41
C ILE A 93 11.77 -2.58 0.76
N THR A 94 12.99 -2.26 1.16
CA THR A 94 13.78 -3.02 2.13
C THR A 94 14.23 -2.17 3.31
N ASN A 95 14.35 -0.85 3.14
CA ASN A 95 14.75 0.07 4.20
C ASN A 95 13.76 1.24 4.36
N ILE A 96 13.99 2.07 5.38
CA ILE A 96 13.09 3.17 5.73
C ILE A 96 13.03 4.27 4.65
N GLU A 97 14.14 4.59 4.00
CA GLU A 97 14.17 5.60 2.94
C GLU A 97 13.30 5.16 1.75
N GLU A 98 13.44 3.90 1.34
CA GLU A 98 12.62 3.29 0.30
C GLU A 98 11.14 3.20 0.71
N ALA A 99 10.84 2.92 1.98
CA ALA A 99 9.47 2.86 2.48
C ALA A 99 8.81 4.25 2.44
N VAL A 100 9.51 5.28 2.92
CA VAL A 100 9.01 6.67 2.92
C VAL A 100 8.77 7.15 1.49
N LYS A 101 9.75 6.97 0.59
CA LYS A 101 9.62 7.40 -0.83
C LYS A 101 8.63 6.54 -1.62
N GLY A 102 8.68 5.23 -1.42
CA GLY A 102 7.94 4.25 -2.22
C GLY A 102 6.47 4.14 -1.84
N LEU A 103 6.14 4.34 -0.56
CA LEU A 103 4.77 4.29 -0.05
C LEU A 103 4.22 5.66 0.37
N ARG A 104 4.98 6.74 0.16
CA ARG A 104 4.62 8.12 0.53
C ARG A 104 4.21 8.25 1.99
N LEU A 105 5.08 7.75 2.87
CA LEU A 105 4.89 7.83 4.33
C LEU A 105 5.33 9.19 4.90
N ASP A 106 5.64 10.16 4.05
CA ASP A 106 6.02 11.55 4.35
C ASP A 106 4.79 12.50 4.43
N TYR A 107 3.60 11.97 4.70
CA TYR A 107 2.38 12.76 4.79
C TYR A 107 2.30 13.58 6.09
N ASP A 108 1.48 14.64 6.10
CA ASP A 108 1.30 15.49 7.28
C ASP A 108 0.78 14.69 8.48
N GLY A 109 1.45 14.81 9.63
CA GLY A 109 1.16 14.02 10.83
C GLY A 109 1.69 12.59 10.81
N SER A 110 2.50 12.22 9.81
CA SER A 110 3.27 10.97 9.83
C SER A 110 4.24 10.93 11.01
N LYS A 111 4.51 9.71 11.50
CA LYS A 111 5.54 9.47 12.52
C LYS A 111 6.89 9.02 11.94
N PHE A 112 6.97 8.91 10.62
CA PHE A 112 8.21 8.53 9.93
C PHE A 112 9.10 9.74 9.61
N VAL A 113 8.53 10.93 9.51
CA VAL A 113 9.23 12.17 9.17
C VAL A 113 8.89 13.30 10.15
N ASP A 114 9.78 14.29 10.27
CA ASP A 114 9.49 15.56 10.95
C ASP A 114 8.71 16.53 10.05
N ALA A 115 8.43 17.73 10.58
CA ALA A 115 7.68 18.78 9.86
C ALA A 115 8.42 19.32 8.62
N ASP A 116 9.74 19.12 8.52
CA ASP A 116 10.55 19.52 7.37
C ASP A 116 10.71 18.36 6.36
N GLY A 117 10.13 17.19 6.66
CA GLY A 117 10.18 15.99 5.81
C GLY A 117 11.44 15.14 6.01
N ASN A 118 12.25 15.39 7.04
CA ASN A 118 13.41 14.55 7.34
C ASN A 118 12.95 13.25 8.02
N ILE A 119 13.53 12.12 7.62
CA ILE A 119 13.25 10.83 8.25
C ILE A 119 13.77 10.84 9.70
N ILE A 120 12.92 10.42 10.65
CA ILE A 120 13.20 10.47 12.10
C ILE A 120 13.22 9.09 12.78
N THR A 121 13.29 8.02 12.01
CA THR A 121 13.35 6.64 12.49
C THR A 121 14.35 5.83 11.66
N ASP A 122 15.00 4.87 12.31
CA ASP A 122 15.97 3.97 11.68
C ASP A 122 15.29 2.74 11.03
N GLY A 123 13.97 2.65 11.16
CA GLY A 123 13.24 1.48 10.70
C GLY A 123 11.73 1.61 10.73
N TYR A 124 11.07 0.49 10.45
CA TYR A 124 9.62 0.36 10.42
C TYR A 124 9.19 -1.06 10.79
N VAL A 125 7.91 -1.23 11.12
CA VAL A 125 7.32 -2.56 11.27
C VAL A 125 6.47 -2.89 10.04
N ARG A 126 6.70 -4.08 9.48
CA ARG A 126 5.90 -4.65 8.40
C ARG A 126 4.98 -5.72 8.94
N ILE A 127 3.69 -5.61 8.66
CA ILE A 127 2.72 -6.68 8.85
C ILE A 127 2.42 -7.30 7.49
N GLU A 128 2.67 -8.61 7.35
CA GLU A 128 2.29 -9.40 6.19
C GLU A 128 1.07 -10.25 6.52
N PHE A 129 0.07 -10.24 5.65
CA PHE A 129 -1.18 -10.96 5.91
C PHE A 129 -1.89 -11.40 4.64
N GLN A 130 -2.68 -12.46 4.77
CA GLN A 130 -3.74 -12.84 3.84
C GLN A 130 -5.08 -12.66 4.57
N THR A 131 -6.17 -12.47 3.84
CA THR A 131 -7.50 -12.32 4.46
C THR A 131 -8.61 -12.84 3.54
N PRO A 132 -9.65 -13.51 4.07
CA PRO A 132 -10.85 -13.80 3.30
C PRO A 132 -11.70 -12.55 3.05
N ASP A 133 -11.49 -11.47 3.81
CA ASP A 133 -12.28 -10.24 3.80
C ASP A 133 -11.89 -9.30 2.65
N ILE A 134 -11.74 -9.85 1.45
CA ILE A 134 -11.26 -9.13 0.25
C ILE A 134 -12.22 -8.03 -0.20
N ASP A 135 -13.51 -8.17 0.09
CA ASP A 135 -14.53 -7.16 -0.22
C ASP A 135 -14.31 -5.83 0.53
N TYR A 136 -13.47 -5.81 1.57
CA TYR A 136 -13.06 -4.59 2.27
C TYR A 136 -11.74 -4.01 1.78
N ILE A 137 -11.06 -4.64 0.82
CA ILE A 137 -9.85 -4.11 0.20
C ILE A 137 -10.26 -3.44 -1.10
N ASN A 138 -10.25 -2.11 -1.14
CA ASN A 138 -10.67 -1.37 -2.33
C ASN A 138 -9.50 -0.68 -3.00
N ILE A 139 -9.65 -0.43 -4.30
CA ILE A 139 -8.82 0.54 -5.01
C ILE A 139 -9.32 1.94 -4.60
N PRO A 140 -8.46 2.81 -4.06
CA PRO A 140 -8.87 4.12 -3.56
C PRO A 140 -9.05 5.12 -4.71
N PHE A 141 -10.09 4.92 -5.53
CA PHE A 141 -10.49 5.90 -6.52
C PHE A 141 -11.18 7.09 -5.85
N GLY A 142 -10.78 8.30 -6.22
CA GLY A 142 -11.48 9.53 -5.90
C GLY A 142 -12.30 10.02 -7.09
N GLU A 143 -13.37 10.76 -6.83
CA GLU A 143 -14.11 11.42 -7.91
C GLU A 143 -13.37 12.69 -8.37
N ARG A 144 -13.49 13.03 -9.66
CA ARG A 144 -12.90 14.27 -10.22
C ARG A 144 -13.48 15.56 -9.64
N ASN A 145 -14.62 15.49 -8.95
CA ASN A 145 -15.20 16.62 -8.21
C ASN A 145 -14.65 16.73 -6.76
N GLY A 146 -13.75 15.83 -6.36
CA GLY A 146 -13.13 15.78 -5.04
C GLY A 146 -13.85 14.90 -4.01
N ILE A 147 -15.02 14.34 -4.32
CA ILE A 147 -15.73 13.43 -3.41
C ILE A 147 -14.94 12.13 -3.25
N GLY A 148 -14.82 11.67 -2.00
CA GLY A 148 -14.11 10.43 -1.66
C GLY A 148 -12.58 10.51 -1.81
N LEU A 149 -12.04 11.71 -2.05
CA LEU A 149 -10.60 11.92 -2.20
C LEU A 149 -9.96 12.31 -0.87
N ASP A 150 -9.09 11.45 -0.36
CA ASP A 150 -8.28 11.75 0.83
C ASP A 150 -7.29 12.90 0.55
N PRO A 151 -6.77 13.56 1.62
CA PRO A 151 -5.73 14.58 1.49
C PRO A 151 -4.47 14.06 0.77
N ASP A 152 -3.63 14.99 0.30
CA ASP A 152 -2.30 14.63 -0.22
C ASP A 152 -1.54 13.82 0.86
N PRO A 153 -0.84 12.73 0.49
CA PRO A 153 -0.39 12.31 -0.85
C PRO A 153 -1.38 11.50 -1.68
N ALA A 154 -2.59 11.20 -1.20
CA ALA A 154 -3.56 10.41 -1.95
C ALA A 154 -4.01 11.14 -3.22
N THR A 155 -3.82 10.52 -4.38
CA THR A 155 -4.14 11.12 -5.68
C THR A 155 -5.54 10.75 -6.18
N GLY A 156 -6.10 9.65 -5.66
CA GLY A 156 -7.39 9.12 -6.07
C GLY A 156 -7.37 8.34 -7.39
N ASN A 157 -6.19 8.09 -7.97
CA ASN A 157 -6.07 7.36 -9.24
C ASN A 157 -5.75 5.85 -9.04
N GLY A 158 -5.68 5.40 -7.79
CA GLY A 158 -5.40 4.01 -7.42
C GLY A 158 -3.92 3.61 -7.44
N PHE A 159 -3.00 4.55 -7.62
CA PHE A 159 -1.56 4.35 -7.50
C PHE A 159 -0.95 5.28 -6.47
N ILE A 160 0.10 4.81 -5.80
CA ILE A 160 0.86 5.64 -4.87
C ILE A 160 1.59 6.74 -5.65
N LYS A 161 1.57 7.95 -5.10
CA LYS A 161 2.22 9.19 -5.60
C LYS A 161 3.75 9.15 -5.40
N SER A 162 4.39 8.04 -5.74
CA SER A 162 5.85 7.86 -5.68
C SER A 162 6.48 8.14 -7.04
N GLU A 163 7.55 8.95 -7.04
CA GLU A 163 8.30 9.29 -8.25
C GLU A 163 9.17 8.13 -8.74
N GLU A 164 9.64 7.30 -7.81
CA GLU A 164 10.61 6.22 -8.08
C GLU A 164 9.95 4.84 -8.16
N TYR A 165 8.87 4.62 -7.39
CA TYR A 165 8.25 3.31 -7.24
C TYR A 165 6.90 3.27 -7.93
N LEU A 166 6.72 2.29 -8.81
CA LEU A 166 5.42 1.97 -9.40
C LEU A 166 4.71 0.98 -8.48
N THR A 167 3.77 1.50 -7.69
CA THR A 167 3.05 0.71 -6.68
C THR A 167 1.54 0.95 -6.82
N PRO A 168 0.75 -0.08 -7.16
CA PRO A 168 -0.70 -0.02 -7.04
C PRO A 168 -1.10 0.13 -5.58
N GLU A 169 -2.07 1.01 -5.34
CA GLU A 169 -2.55 1.32 -4.00
C GLU A 169 -3.85 0.58 -3.70
N TYR A 170 -4.01 0.16 -2.44
CA TYR A 170 -5.25 -0.41 -1.90
C TYR A 170 -5.53 0.22 -0.54
N LYS A 171 -6.81 0.25 -0.15
CA LYS A 171 -7.27 0.77 1.14
C LYS A 171 -8.26 -0.20 1.77
N VAL A 172 -8.03 -0.50 3.05
CA VAL A 172 -9.01 -1.20 3.87
C VAL A 172 -10.16 -0.24 4.23
N THR A 173 -11.37 -0.61 3.85
CA THR A 173 -12.58 0.21 4.03
C THR A 173 -13.45 -0.25 5.21
N ASN A 174 -13.12 -1.39 5.82
CA ASN A 174 -13.78 -1.82 7.05
C ASN A 174 -13.45 -0.84 8.20
N PRO A 175 -14.44 -0.16 8.81
CA PRO A 175 -14.20 0.77 9.90
C PRO A 175 -13.60 0.11 11.14
N ASP A 176 -13.88 -1.19 11.35
CA ASP A 176 -13.33 -1.97 12.46
C ASP A 176 -11.93 -2.52 12.14
N GLY A 177 -11.53 -2.46 10.87
CA GLY A 177 -10.30 -3.07 10.36
C GLY A 177 -10.45 -4.57 10.07
N ILE A 178 -9.52 -5.10 9.29
CA ILE A 178 -9.46 -6.51 8.97
C ILE A 178 -8.73 -7.24 10.10
N LYS A 179 -9.37 -8.27 10.65
CA LYS A 179 -8.73 -9.11 11.66
C LYS A 179 -7.64 -9.96 11.02
N MET A 180 -6.46 -9.99 11.62
CA MET A 180 -5.40 -10.88 11.18
C MET A 180 -5.76 -12.34 11.49
N ILE A 181 -5.56 -13.23 10.52
CA ILE A 181 -5.78 -14.67 10.64
C ILE A 181 -4.44 -15.41 10.77
N ASN A 182 -4.52 -16.70 11.12
CA ASN A 182 -3.33 -17.55 11.28
C ASN A 182 -2.39 -17.46 10.07
N GLY A 183 -1.09 -17.35 10.35
CA GLY A 183 -0.04 -17.21 9.34
C GLY A 183 0.27 -15.77 8.95
N ALA A 184 -0.50 -14.77 9.41
CA ALA A 184 -0.06 -13.38 9.36
C ALA A 184 1.17 -13.19 10.26
N LYS A 185 2.12 -12.38 9.79
CA LYS A 185 3.44 -12.21 10.41
C LYS A 185 3.78 -10.74 10.56
N MET A 186 4.57 -10.43 11.58
CA MET A 186 5.09 -9.11 11.84
C MET A 186 6.60 -9.14 11.88
N TYR A 187 7.23 -8.18 11.20
CA TYR A 187 8.68 -8.04 11.10
C TYR A 187 9.08 -6.63 11.49
N LEU A 188 10.09 -6.51 12.34
CA LEU A 188 10.84 -5.27 12.55
C LEU A 188 11.89 -5.17 11.44
N ASN A 189 11.91 -4.04 10.74
CA ASN A 189 12.86 -3.77 9.67
C ASN A 189 13.72 -2.58 10.12
N ILE A 190 15.01 -2.81 10.38
CA ILE A 190 15.97 -1.77 10.79
C ILE A 190 17.20 -1.91 9.89
N ASP A 191 17.64 -0.82 9.28
CA ASP A 191 18.83 -0.79 8.42
C ASP A 191 18.87 -1.87 7.30
N GLY A 192 17.70 -2.32 6.84
CA GLY A 192 17.55 -3.36 5.82
C GLY A 192 17.53 -4.80 6.36
N ASP A 193 17.75 -5.00 7.66
CA ASP A 193 17.61 -6.29 8.31
C ASP A 193 16.14 -6.54 8.69
N GLU A 194 15.62 -7.71 8.33
CA GLU A 194 14.26 -8.13 8.67
C GLU A 194 14.26 -9.11 9.85
N ILE A 195 13.71 -8.68 10.99
CA ILE A 195 13.64 -9.47 12.22
C ILE A 195 12.19 -9.89 12.44
N PRO A 196 11.86 -11.20 12.41
CA PRO A 196 10.51 -11.65 12.74
C PRO A 196 10.23 -11.41 14.22
N ILE A 197 9.17 -10.65 14.52
CA ILE A 197 8.80 -10.27 15.89
C ILE A 197 7.43 -10.78 16.32
N GLY A 198 6.58 -11.21 15.38
CA GLY A 198 5.26 -11.76 15.73
C GLY A 198 4.66 -12.66 14.67
N GLU A 199 3.80 -13.58 15.11
CA GLU A 199 2.99 -14.44 14.25
C GLU A 199 1.59 -14.63 14.83
N VAL A 200 0.57 -14.71 13.98
CA VAL A 200 -0.78 -15.02 14.42
C VAL A 200 -0.95 -16.52 14.59
N ILE A 201 -1.19 -16.94 15.84
CA ILE A 201 -1.47 -18.32 16.23
C ILE A 201 -2.82 -18.36 16.94
N ASN A 202 -3.69 -19.28 16.51
CA ASN A 202 -5.06 -19.42 17.04
C ASN A 202 -5.85 -18.09 17.05
N GLY A 203 -5.65 -17.27 16.02
CA GLY A 203 -6.35 -16.00 15.81
C GLY A 203 -5.90 -14.86 16.72
N LYS A 204 -4.73 -14.97 17.37
CA LYS A 204 -4.07 -13.92 18.15
C LYS A 204 -2.65 -13.72 17.67
N LEU A 205 -2.22 -12.47 17.49
CA LEU A 205 -0.82 -12.15 17.25
C LEU A 205 -0.05 -12.35 18.56
N ILE A 206 1.01 -13.16 18.50
CA ILE A 206 1.91 -13.42 19.62
C ILE A 206 3.33 -12.96 19.27
N TYR A 207 4.10 -12.52 20.27
CA TYR A 207 5.51 -12.21 20.06
C TYR A 207 6.30 -13.49 19.77
N LEU A 208 7.29 -13.38 18.90
CA LEU A 208 8.26 -14.44 18.66
C LEU A 208 9.46 -14.23 19.58
N GLY A 209 9.80 -15.26 20.37
CA GLY A 209 10.93 -15.23 21.30
C GLY A 209 10.56 -15.11 22.78
N GLU A 210 9.26 -15.09 23.12
CA GLU A 210 8.75 -15.30 24.49
C GLU A 210 8.46 -16.79 24.79
#